data_AF-A0A7S1DWX8-F1
#
_entry.id   AF-A0A7S1DWX8-F1
#
_cell.length_a   1.000
_cell.length_b   1.000
_cell.length_c   1.000
_cell.angle_alpha   90.00
_cell.angle_beta   90.00
_cell.angle_gamma   90.00
#
_symmetry.space_group_name_H-M   'P 1'
#
loop_
_entity.id
_entity.type
_entity.pdbx_description
1 polymer ?
#
loop_
_entity_poly.entity_id
_entity_poly.type
_entity_poly.pdbx_seq_one_letter_code
_entity_poly.pdbx_strand_id
1 'polypeptide(L)'
;GVGRSGDLLAEQPKASGSSLLSRLCHFLTMHALKVSGLPEITSCVVLPAATGMAITLSLLAIKAQRPGANKVLWPRIDQKTCLKAIVSAGCTPVVISNVIKGDELRTDIDAIRRELEADSEGVLCVV
;
A
#
# COMPACT_ATOMS: atom_id res chain seq x y z
N GLY A 1 2.52 -21.51 10.52
CA GLY A 1 1.74 -20.55 9.68
C GLY A 1 1.20 -19.45 10.57
N VAL A 2 0.68 -18.37 9.99
CA VAL A 2 0.13 -17.23 10.75
C VAL A 2 -1.33 -16.99 10.36
N GLY A 3 -2.12 -16.44 11.30
CA GLY A 3 -3.52 -16.09 11.08
C GLY A 3 -4.48 -17.28 10.95
N ARG A 4 -5.67 -16.96 10.44
CA ARG A 4 -6.79 -17.85 10.12
C ARG A 4 -7.25 -17.62 8.68
N SER A 5 -8.13 -18.49 8.19
CA SER A 5 -8.57 -18.49 6.78
C SER A 5 -9.19 -17.20 6.27
N GLY A 6 -9.70 -16.32 7.14
CA GLY A 6 -10.28 -15.02 6.76
C GLY A 6 -9.63 -13.81 7.44
N ASP A 7 -8.63 -14.02 8.30
CA ASP A 7 -8.01 -12.93 9.05
C ASP A 7 -6.57 -13.30 9.41
N LEU A 8 -5.62 -12.56 8.84
CA LEU A 8 -4.19 -12.77 9.06
C LEU A 8 -3.76 -12.42 10.50
N LEU A 9 -4.46 -11.48 11.14
CA LEU A 9 -4.12 -10.98 12.48
C LEU A 9 -4.79 -11.79 13.59
N ALA A 10 -5.78 -12.63 13.26
CA ALA A 10 -6.47 -13.45 14.24
C ALA A 10 -5.56 -14.51 14.89
N GLU A 11 -5.74 -14.70 16.19
CA GLU A 11 -5.08 -15.77 16.93
C GLU A 11 -5.56 -17.15 16.45
N GLN A 12 -4.61 -18.07 16.27
CA GLN A 12 -4.84 -19.42 15.78
C GLN A 12 -4.93 -20.36 16.99
N PRO A 13 -6.12 -20.87 17.36
CA PRO A 13 -6.29 -21.71 18.56
C PRO A 13 -5.46 -23.00 18.49
N LYS A 14 -5.14 -23.47 17.27
CA LYS A 14 -4.32 -24.66 17.03
C LYS A 14 -2.81 -24.36 17.01
N ALA A 15 -2.39 -23.10 17.13
CA ALA A 15 -1.00 -22.69 16.97
C ALA A 15 -0.67 -21.41 17.77
N SER A 16 -0.97 -21.43 19.08
CA SER A 16 -0.75 -20.29 19.99
C SER A 16 0.67 -19.72 19.94
N GLY A 17 1.70 -20.58 19.89
CA GLY A 17 3.09 -20.14 19.76
C GLY A 17 3.37 -19.38 18.45
N SER A 18 2.76 -19.80 17.33
CA SER A 18 2.89 -19.08 16.06
C SER A 18 2.16 -17.74 16.09
N SER A 19 1.00 -17.67 16.75
CA SER A 19 0.27 -16.41 16.95
C SER A 19 1.07 -15.42 17.79
N LEU A 20 1.67 -15.87 18.89
CA LEU A 20 2.54 -15.03 19.72
C LEU A 20 3.75 -14.52 18.93
N LEU A 21 4.42 -15.39 18.17
CA LEU A 21 5.56 -15.01 17.34
C LEU A 21 5.16 -13.96 16.30
N SER A 22 4.02 -14.15 15.62
CA SER A 22 3.51 -13.17 14.65
C SER A 22 3.23 -11.82 15.28
N ARG A 23 2.58 -11.81 16.45
CA ARG A 23 2.26 -10.57 17.18
C ARG A 23 3.51 -9.85 17.66
N LEU A 24 4.50 -10.58 18.16
CA LEU A 24 5.80 -10.02 18.54
C LEU A 24 6.52 -9.44 17.33
N CYS A 25 6.47 -10.13 16.19
CA CYS A 25 7.06 -9.64 14.94
C CYS A 25 6.44 -8.30 14.52
N HIS A 26 5.11 -8.17 14.50
CA HIS A 26 4.44 -6.91 14.18
C HIS A 26 4.85 -5.78 15.14
N PHE A 27 4.93 -6.07 16.44
CA PHE A 27 5.36 -5.11 17.45
C PHE A 27 6.81 -4.64 17.24
N LEU A 28 7.74 -5.58 17.06
CA LEU A 28 9.16 -5.26 16.85
C LEU A 28 9.38 -4.52 15.53
N THR A 29 8.65 -4.88 14.46
CA THR A 29 8.69 -4.14 13.20
C THR A 29 8.17 -2.71 13.37
N MET A 30 7.04 -2.50 14.07
CA MET A 30 6.54 -1.16 14.37
C MET A 30 7.57 -0.36 15.16
N HIS A 31 8.20 -0.96 16.17
CA HIS A 31 9.25 -0.31 16.95
C HIS A 31 10.45 0.07 16.08
N ALA A 32 10.90 -0.84 15.20
CA ALA A 32 11.99 -0.57 14.26
C ALA A 32 11.65 0.61 13.33
N LEU A 33 10.41 0.69 12.82
CA LEU A 33 9.95 1.82 12.01
C LEU A 33 9.98 3.14 12.80
N LYS A 34 9.60 3.14 14.09
CA LYS A 34 9.72 4.32 14.97
C LYS A 34 11.16 4.77 15.13
N VAL A 35 12.06 3.84 15.43
CA VAL A 35 13.51 4.10 15.53
C VAL A 35 14.08 4.62 14.20
N SER A 36 13.52 4.20 13.08
CA SER A 36 13.95 4.60 11.73
C SER A 36 13.42 5.97 11.28
N GLY A 37 12.73 6.70 12.16
CA GLY A 37 12.27 8.07 11.88
C GLY A 37 10.77 8.21 11.58
N LEU A 38 9.96 7.18 11.86
CA LEU A 38 8.49 7.25 11.79
C LEU A 38 7.85 7.23 13.19
N PRO A 39 8.07 8.25 14.05
CA PRO A 39 7.64 8.22 15.46
C PRO A 39 6.12 8.08 15.62
N GLU A 40 5.35 8.68 14.70
CA GLU A 40 3.88 8.73 14.73
C GLU A 40 3.20 7.46 14.18
N ILE A 41 3.94 6.42 13.80
CA ILE A 41 3.32 5.18 13.30
C ILE A 41 2.53 4.48 14.43
N THR A 42 1.24 4.26 14.20
CA THR A 42 0.31 3.68 15.20
C THR A 42 0.04 2.19 14.99
N SER A 43 0.19 1.69 13.76
CA SER A 43 -0.04 0.29 13.43
C SER A 43 0.92 -0.19 12.33
N CYS A 44 1.24 -1.48 12.35
CA CYS A 44 2.06 -2.13 11.34
C CYS A 44 1.65 -3.60 11.25
N VAL A 45 1.61 -4.14 10.04
CA VAL A 45 1.40 -5.57 9.79
C VAL A 45 2.53 -6.09 8.91
N VAL A 46 3.10 -7.23 9.32
CA VAL A 46 4.05 -7.97 8.49
C VAL A 46 3.27 -9.00 7.68
N LEU A 47 3.35 -8.89 6.36
CA LEU A 47 2.70 -9.79 5.41
C LEU A 47 3.73 -10.79 4.85
N PRO A 48 3.38 -12.08 4.68
CA PRO A 48 4.25 -13.08 4.06
C PRO A 48 4.22 -12.93 2.53
N ALA A 49 4.53 -11.73 2.02
CA ALA A 49 4.45 -11.40 0.61
C ALA A 49 5.51 -10.34 0.23
N ALA A 50 5.96 -10.35 -1.02
CA ALA A 50 6.83 -9.30 -1.55
C ALA A 50 6.08 -7.95 -1.63
N THR A 51 6.82 -6.84 -1.68
CA THR A 51 6.25 -5.47 -1.67
C THR A 51 5.15 -5.25 -2.71
N GLY A 52 5.31 -5.77 -3.93
CA GLY A 52 4.27 -5.66 -4.96
C GLY A 52 2.95 -6.32 -4.56
N MET A 53 3.01 -7.52 -3.97
CA MET A 53 1.81 -8.19 -3.47
C MET A 53 1.24 -7.52 -2.22
N ALA A 54 2.10 -6.95 -1.36
CA ALA A 54 1.64 -6.13 -0.25
C ALA A 54 0.86 -4.91 -0.74
N ILE A 55 1.36 -4.19 -1.76
CA ILE A 55 0.64 -3.09 -2.42
C ILE A 55 -0.68 -3.58 -3.02
N THR A 56 -0.70 -4.72 -3.72
CA THR A 56 -1.93 -5.30 -4.25
C THR A 56 -2.96 -5.58 -3.14
N LEU A 57 -2.55 -6.15 -2.01
CA LEU A 57 -3.43 -6.39 -0.86
C LEU A 57 -3.97 -5.09 -0.27
N SER A 58 -3.13 -4.05 -0.14
CA SER A 58 -3.55 -2.71 0.31
C SER A 58 -4.58 -2.10 -0.64
N LEU A 59 -4.36 -2.18 -1.95
CA LEU A 59 -5.29 -1.66 -2.96
C LEU A 59 -6.63 -2.41 -2.93
N LEU A 60 -6.62 -3.74 -2.80
CA LEU A 60 -7.84 -4.53 -2.67
C LEU A 60 -8.63 -4.15 -1.40
N ALA A 61 -7.93 -3.90 -0.29
CA ALA A 61 -8.57 -3.46 0.96
C ALA A 61 -9.21 -2.07 0.83
N ILE A 62 -8.55 -1.11 0.16
CA ILE A 62 -9.11 0.23 -0.10
C ILE A 62 -10.31 0.12 -1.06
N LYS A 63 -10.20 -0.69 -2.11
CA LYS A 63 -11.26 -0.90 -3.12
C LYS A 63 -12.52 -1.50 -2.51
N ALA A 64 -12.38 -2.40 -1.54
CA ALA A 64 -13.51 -2.94 -0.79
C ALA A 64 -14.27 -1.85 0.00
N GLN A 65 -13.59 -0.78 0.42
CA GLN A 65 -14.19 0.36 1.14
C GLN A 65 -14.73 1.45 0.20
N ARG A 66 -14.23 1.53 -1.03
CA ARG A 66 -14.64 2.51 -2.06
C ARG A 66 -15.16 1.80 -3.31
N PRO A 67 -16.33 1.11 -3.23
CA PRO A 67 -16.91 0.44 -4.38
C PRO A 67 -17.25 1.47 -5.47
N GLY A 68 -16.61 1.35 -6.63
CA GLY A 68 -16.77 2.29 -7.76
C GLY A 68 -15.46 3.00 -8.15
N ALA A 69 -14.53 3.15 -7.21
CA ALA A 69 -13.21 3.71 -7.48
C ALA A 69 -12.27 2.62 -8.03
N ASN A 70 -11.60 2.89 -9.15
CA ASN A 70 -10.65 1.96 -9.77
C ASN A 70 -9.38 2.62 -10.31
N LYS A 71 -9.29 3.96 -10.33
CA LYS A 71 -8.11 4.67 -10.82
C LYS A 71 -7.08 4.84 -9.70
N VAL A 72 -5.83 4.49 -9.95
CA VAL A 72 -4.72 4.74 -9.02
C VAL A 72 -3.81 5.77 -9.65
N LEU A 73 -3.72 6.95 -9.06
CA LEU A 73 -2.80 7.98 -9.51
C LEU A 73 -1.38 7.57 -9.13
N TRP A 74 -0.49 7.54 -10.10
CA TRP A 74 0.85 6.99 -9.92
C TRP A 74 1.90 7.95 -10.47
N PRO A 75 2.58 8.72 -9.59
CA PRO A 75 3.78 9.46 -9.94
C PRO A 75 4.81 8.52 -10.55
N ARG A 76 5.15 8.77 -11.81
CA ARG A 76 5.91 7.82 -12.62
C ARG A 76 7.26 7.49 -11.98
N ILE A 77 7.48 6.20 -11.75
CA ILE A 77 8.78 5.62 -11.43
C ILE A 77 8.98 4.39 -12.31
N ASP A 78 10.11 4.26 -13.01
CA ASP A 78 10.27 3.19 -14.01
C ASP A 78 10.65 1.84 -13.36
N GLN A 79 9.75 1.34 -12.51
CA GLN A 79 9.85 0.10 -11.74
C GLN A 79 8.61 -0.77 -12.02
N LYS A 80 8.84 -1.98 -12.55
CA LYS A 80 7.77 -2.85 -13.06
C LYS A 80 6.81 -3.37 -11.97
N THR A 81 7.28 -3.58 -10.75
CA THR A 81 6.51 -4.17 -9.65
C THR A 81 5.36 -3.29 -9.21
N CYS A 82 5.55 -1.98 -9.05
CA CYS A 82 4.47 -1.07 -8.64
C CYS A 82 3.33 -1.04 -9.66
N LEU A 83 3.67 -0.90 -10.95
CA LEU A 83 2.69 -0.92 -12.03
C LEU A 83 1.94 -2.25 -12.10
N LYS A 84 2.66 -3.38 -11.97
CA LYS A 84 2.06 -4.71 -11.92
C LYS A 84 1.15 -4.87 -10.70
N ALA A 85 1.51 -4.32 -9.55
CA ALA A 85 0.70 -4.40 -8.34
C ALA A 85 -0.66 -3.72 -8.50
N ILE A 86 -0.68 -2.54 -9.14
CA ILE A 86 -1.91 -1.80 -9.46
C ILE A 86 -2.81 -2.63 -10.39
N VAL A 87 -2.25 -3.12 -11.49
CA VAL A 87 -3.00 -3.93 -12.47
C VAL A 87 -3.49 -5.24 -11.85
N SER A 88 -2.67 -5.90 -11.02
CA SER A 88 -3.05 -7.13 -10.30
C SER A 88 -4.18 -6.92 -9.30
N ALA A 89 -4.36 -5.70 -8.77
CA ALA A 89 -5.52 -5.34 -7.94
C ALA A 89 -6.80 -5.08 -8.78
N GLY A 90 -6.74 -5.21 -10.10
CA GLY A 90 -7.83 -4.86 -11.01
C GLY A 90 -8.14 -3.36 -11.00
N CYS A 91 -7.10 -2.54 -10.83
CA CYS A 91 -7.16 -1.09 -10.88
C CYS A 91 -6.50 -0.57 -12.17
N THR A 92 -6.87 0.62 -12.59
CA THR A 92 -6.31 1.30 -13.76
C THR A 92 -5.25 2.31 -13.30
N PRO A 93 -3.97 2.13 -13.63
CA PRO A 93 -2.94 3.11 -13.32
C PRO A 93 -3.12 4.37 -14.16
N VAL A 94 -3.17 5.53 -13.51
CA VAL A 94 -3.10 6.85 -14.15
C VAL A 94 -1.70 7.38 -13.95
N VAL A 95 -0.89 7.31 -15.01
CA VAL A 95 0.52 7.69 -14.98
C VAL A 95 0.63 9.20 -14.92
N ILE A 96 1.22 9.72 -13.83
CA ILE A 96 1.52 11.14 -13.68
C ILE A 96 2.98 11.37 -14.03
N SER A 97 3.23 12.10 -15.12
CA SER A 97 4.59 12.47 -15.53
C SER A 97 5.26 13.37 -14.48
N ASN A 98 6.57 13.20 -14.32
CA ASN A 98 7.36 14.03 -13.42
C ASN A 98 7.66 15.39 -14.03
N VAL A 99 7.96 16.37 -13.17
CA VAL A 99 8.55 17.67 -13.55
C VAL A 99 10.06 17.63 -13.33
N ILE A 100 10.82 18.20 -14.27
CA ILE A 100 12.28 18.34 -14.16
C ILE A 100 12.57 19.60 -13.32
N LYS A 101 13.33 19.45 -12.24
CA LYS A 101 13.84 20.56 -11.43
C LYS A 101 15.35 20.41 -11.25
N GLY A 102 16.12 21.12 -12.08
CA GLY A 102 17.57 20.90 -12.18
C GLY A 102 17.85 19.47 -12.68
N ASP A 103 18.64 18.72 -11.91
CA ASP A 103 19.00 17.33 -12.22
C ASP A 103 18.02 16.30 -11.65
N GLU A 104 16.95 16.75 -10.97
CA GLU A 104 15.98 15.88 -10.32
C GLU A 104 14.67 15.77 -11.10
N LEU A 105 14.12 14.56 -11.16
CA LEU A 105 12.72 14.33 -11.48
C LEU A 105 11.91 14.40 -10.19
N ARG A 106 10.95 15.32 -10.12
CA ARG A 106 10.06 15.47 -8.97
C ARG A 106 8.61 15.23 -9.35
N THR A 107 7.81 14.86 -8.36
CA THR A 107 6.37 14.67 -8.50
C THR A 107 5.68 15.95 -8.97
N ASP A 108 4.84 15.84 -10.00
CA ASP A 108 3.95 16.92 -10.43
C ASP A 108 2.69 16.94 -9.56
N ILE A 109 2.74 17.74 -8.49
CA ILE A 109 1.62 17.89 -7.53
C ILE A 109 0.40 18.53 -8.19
N ASP A 110 0.61 19.44 -9.16
CA ASP A 110 -0.48 20.13 -9.83
C ASP A 110 -1.21 19.19 -10.80
N ALA A 111 -0.48 18.27 -11.46
CA ALA A 111 -1.11 17.21 -12.24
C ALA A 111 -1.92 16.25 -11.36
N ILE A 112 -1.41 15.84 -10.19
CA ILE A 112 -2.19 15.02 -9.23
C ILE A 112 -3.47 15.76 -8.82
N ARG A 113 -3.36 17.05 -8.50
CA ARG A 113 -4.53 17.86 -8.08
C ARG A 113 -5.57 17.94 -9.20
N ARG A 114 -5.16 18.21 -10.44
CA ARG A 114 -6.07 18.26 -11.60
C ARG A 114 -6.82 16.95 -11.82
N GLU A 115 -6.14 15.80 -11.70
CA GLU A 115 -6.78 14.49 -11.83
C GLU A 115 -7.80 14.22 -10.70
N LEU A 116 -7.47 14.62 -9.46
CA LEU A 116 -8.39 14.52 -8.32
C LEU A 116 -9.61 15.44 -8.49
N GLU A 117 -9.43 16.66 -9.00
CA GLU A 117 -10.52 17.61 -9.26
C GLU A 117 -11.43 17.15 -10.40
N ALA A 118 -10.87 16.48 -11.41
CA ALA A 118 -11.63 15.97 -12.55
C ALA A 118 -12.50 14.75 -12.20
N ASP A 119 -12.02 13.85 -11.33
CA ASP A 119 -12.75 12.63 -10.96
C ASP A 119 -12.35 12.10 -9.56
N SER A 120 -12.76 12.81 -8.52
CA SER A 120 -12.47 12.40 -7.14
C SER A 120 -13.14 11.09 -6.71
N GLU A 121 -14.27 10.73 -7.33
CA GLU A 121 -15.03 9.52 -6.98
C GLU A 121 -14.43 8.27 -7.64
N GLY A 122 -13.95 8.37 -8.88
CA GLY A 122 -13.29 7.28 -9.60
C GLY A 122 -11.85 7.01 -9.15
N VAL A 123 -11.19 7.98 -8.49
CA VAL A 123 -9.85 7.82 -7.92
C VAL A 123 -9.91 7.04 -6.61
N LEU A 124 -9.19 5.91 -6.60
CA LEU A 124 -9.05 5.01 -5.46
C LEU A 124 -8.03 5.56 -4.46
N CYS A 125 -6.84 5.90 -4.92
CA CYS A 125 -5.76 6.48 -4.12
C CYS A 125 -4.62 7.02 -5.01
N VAL A 126 -3.62 7.62 -4.36
CA VAL A 126 -2.31 7.96 -4.95
C VAL A 126 -1.28 6.97 -4.40
N VAL A 127 -0.48 6.34 -5.26
CA VAL A 127 0.56 5.35 -4.90
C VAL A 127 1.93 5.79 -5.37
#